data_AF-A0A4Q2ZEQ8-F1
#
_entry.id   AF-A0A4Q2ZEQ8-F1
#
_cell.length_a   1.000
_cell.length_b   1.000
_cell.length_c   1.000
_cell.angle_alpha   90.00
_cell.angle_beta   90.00
_cell.angle_gamma   90.00
#
_symmetry.space_group_name_H-M   'P 1'
#
loop_
_entity.id
_entity.type
_entity.pdbx_description
1 polymer ?
#
loop_
_entity_poly.entity_id
_entity_poly.type
_entity_poly.pdbx_seq_one_letter_code
_entity_poly.pdbx_strand_id
1 'polypeptide(L)'
;MNFFDFSRCIPALAAAIVSMPLVAHAAPFVFSGDDLVLGIQASGGTGASQNIFVRLGNTVTIKNSPNRGVVANIAADLTATYGDDWFSREDVFFGVFGNRSGVSPGTDPGTAGQEPGRTVYLSSPTTTAGGSLLRAQFGTNTLSRGCSNYGGMRDVLTRSTSSNTEVLEATASGATVMDQAIHPVSWNNSWTVRNPVSGASFEIFNAMQNSFGKGTEVLVDIQRMTPSAPSTYVATVGIAANGDVRIFTASQTSPFQAWALTFPSLDTPEKRLPSADPDNDGLTNLMEFILDGNPGVHDSSVAPVLNASGENFVFSFNRRDDSEAGTTLVFQHSSDLSV
;
A
#
# COMPACT_ATOMS: atom_id res chain seq x y z
N MET A 1 -91.56 27.44 4.16
CA MET A 1 -90.66 26.40 4.72
C MET A 1 -89.71 26.00 3.61
N ASN A 2 -88.45 26.41 3.74
CA ASN A 2 -87.37 26.11 2.79
C ASN A 2 -86.77 24.75 3.14
N PHE A 3 -86.62 23.86 2.17
CA PHE A 3 -85.56 22.85 2.17
C PHE A 3 -85.02 22.73 0.75
N PHE A 4 -83.78 23.21 0.57
CA PHE A 4 -82.97 22.99 -0.62
C PHE A 4 -82.43 21.55 -0.58
N ASP A 5 -82.71 20.76 -1.61
CA ASP A 5 -82.12 19.44 -1.82
C ASP A 5 -80.71 19.60 -2.43
N PHE A 6 -79.71 19.13 -1.69
CA PHE A 6 -78.29 19.16 -2.04
C PHE A 6 -77.84 17.79 -2.55
N SER A 7 -78.44 17.27 -3.62
CA SER A 7 -77.89 16.10 -4.33
C SER A 7 -76.74 16.52 -5.25
N ARG A 8 -75.55 16.65 -4.66
CA ARG A 8 -74.28 16.83 -5.38
C ARG A 8 -73.84 15.51 -6.02
N CYS A 9 -73.79 15.49 -7.35
CA CYS A 9 -73.00 14.54 -8.12
C CYS A 9 -71.51 14.69 -7.75
N ILE A 10 -70.89 13.63 -7.22
CA ILE A 10 -69.44 13.52 -7.09
C ILE A 10 -68.95 12.70 -8.29
N PRO A 11 -68.19 13.27 -9.24
CA PRO A 11 -67.51 12.45 -10.24
C PRO A 11 -66.36 11.70 -9.55
N ALA A 12 -66.42 10.38 -9.60
CA ALA A 12 -65.32 9.51 -9.18
C ALA A 12 -64.13 9.74 -10.12
N LEU A 13 -63.13 10.50 -9.64
CA LEU A 13 -61.85 10.65 -10.30
C LEU A 13 -61.04 9.37 -10.03
N ALA A 14 -61.12 8.39 -10.95
CA ALA A 14 -60.24 7.23 -10.94
C ALA A 14 -58.82 7.70 -11.34
N ALA A 15 -57.95 7.94 -10.36
CA ALA A 15 -56.55 8.18 -10.59
C ALA A 15 -55.88 6.87 -11.05
N ALA A 16 -55.55 6.78 -12.34
CA ALA A 16 -54.68 5.73 -12.85
C ALA A 16 -53.27 5.96 -12.28
N ILE A 17 -52.89 5.19 -11.26
CA ILE A 17 -51.50 5.12 -10.81
C ILE A 17 -50.72 4.39 -11.90
N VAL A 18 -50.09 5.15 -12.78
CA VAL A 18 -49.07 4.61 -13.69
C VAL A 18 -47.91 4.16 -12.81
N SER A 19 -47.81 2.86 -12.56
CA SER A 19 -46.63 2.26 -11.95
C SER A 19 -45.49 2.38 -12.96
N MET A 20 -44.77 3.48 -12.90
CA MET A 20 -43.49 3.60 -13.59
C MET A 20 -42.52 2.65 -12.89
N PRO A 21 -41.77 1.81 -13.64
CA PRO A 21 -40.74 0.98 -13.04
C PRO A 21 -39.76 1.88 -12.31
N LEU A 22 -39.63 1.69 -11.00
CA LEU A 22 -38.58 2.32 -10.21
C LEU A 22 -37.26 1.74 -10.74
N VAL A 23 -36.53 2.50 -11.54
CA VAL A 23 -35.15 2.12 -11.89
C VAL A 23 -34.37 2.25 -10.59
N ALA A 24 -34.07 1.11 -9.96
CA ALA A 24 -33.20 1.08 -8.81
C ALA A 24 -31.84 1.65 -9.25
N HIS A 25 -31.48 2.83 -8.74
CA HIS A 25 -30.12 3.33 -8.87
C HIS A 25 -29.19 2.38 -8.12
N ALA A 26 -27.99 2.21 -8.65
CA ALA A 26 -26.91 1.56 -7.90
C ALA A 26 -26.70 2.29 -6.57
N ALA A 27 -26.18 1.56 -5.58
CA ALA A 27 -25.88 2.17 -4.30
C ALA A 27 -24.58 2.99 -4.41
N PRO A 28 -24.51 4.18 -3.79
CA PRO A 28 -23.27 4.96 -3.78
C PRO A 28 -22.11 4.17 -3.22
N PHE A 29 -20.91 4.37 -3.77
CA PHE A 29 -19.69 3.84 -3.20
C PHE A 29 -19.42 4.46 -1.82
N VAL A 30 -19.40 3.63 -0.77
CA VAL A 30 -19.22 4.11 0.61
C VAL A 30 -17.79 3.89 1.06
N PHE A 31 -17.13 4.98 1.42
CA PHE A 31 -15.76 5.00 1.88
C PHE A 31 -15.63 5.83 3.17
N SER A 32 -14.93 5.32 4.19
CA SER A 32 -14.71 6.03 5.45
C SER A 32 -13.28 6.57 5.55
N GLY A 33 -13.05 7.62 6.34
CA GLY A 33 -11.75 8.28 6.45
C GLY A 33 -10.59 7.39 6.90
N ASP A 34 -10.92 6.25 7.49
CA ASP A 34 -9.97 5.35 8.15
C ASP A 34 -9.75 4.06 7.36
N ASP A 35 -10.36 3.91 6.18
CA ASP A 35 -10.21 2.73 5.32
C ASP A 35 -8.89 2.77 4.53
N LEU A 36 -8.42 1.59 4.13
CA LEU A 36 -7.44 1.40 3.06
C LEU A 36 -8.16 1.37 1.70
N VAL A 37 -7.60 2.06 0.71
CA VAL A 37 -8.03 2.03 -0.70
C VAL A 37 -6.99 1.30 -1.53
N LEU A 38 -7.45 0.34 -2.33
CA LEU A 38 -6.72 -0.17 -3.49
C LEU A 38 -7.13 0.66 -4.71
N GLY A 39 -6.17 1.31 -5.36
CA GLY A 39 -6.35 2.02 -6.62
C GLY A 39 -5.69 1.27 -7.76
N ILE A 40 -6.37 1.18 -8.90
CA ILE A 40 -5.90 0.53 -10.14
C ILE A 40 -6.09 1.49 -11.30
N GLN A 41 -5.12 1.55 -12.21
CA GLN A 41 -5.17 2.39 -13.41
C GLN A 41 -4.34 1.77 -14.55
N ALA A 42 -4.58 2.21 -15.78
CA ALA A 42 -3.68 1.95 -16.90
C ALA A 42 -2.89 3.21 -17.26
N SER A 43 -1.62 3.05 -17.61
CA SER A 43 -0.77 4.15 -18.12
C SER A 43 -1.01 4.46 -19.60
N GLY A 44 -1.70 3.57 -20.31
CA GLY A 44 -2.06 3.70 -21.73
C GLY A 44 -3.11 2.67 -22.16
N GLY A 45 -3.43 2.65 -23.46
CA GLY A 45 -4.32 1.66 -24.06
C GLY A 45 -5.77 1.67 -23.54
N THR A 46 -6.41 0.50 -23.59
CA THR A 46 -7.78 0.28 -23.09
C THR A 46 -7.86 0.62 -21.60
N GLY A 47 -8.82 1.46 -21.22
CA GLY A 47 -9.04 1.88 -19.83
C GLY A 47 -8.09 2.97 -19.31
N ALA A 48 -7.25 3.60 -20.15
CA ALA A 48 -6.34 4.68 -19.74
C ALA A 48 -7.05 5.91 -19.13
N SER A 49 -8.32 6.11 -19.46
CA SER A 49 -9.16 7.19 -18.91
C SER A 49 -10.01 6.74 -17.72
N GLN A 50 -9.71 5.58 -17.14
CA GLN A 50 -10.52 4.97 -16.08
C GLN A 50 -9.66 4.40 -14.95
N ASN A 51 -10.12 4.60 -13.71
CA ASN A 51 -9.56 3.98 -12.51
C ASN A 51 -10.58 3.08 -11.84
N ILE A 52 -10.10 2.02 -11.21
CA ILE A 52 -10.88 1.21 -10.29
C ILE A 52 -10.41 1.48 -8.86
N PHE A 53 -11.36 1.72 -7.96
CA PHE A 53 -11.10 1.85 -6.53
C PHE A 53 -11.83 0.75 -5.76
N VAL A 54 -11.11 0.10 -4.84
CA VAL A 54 -11.65 -0.95 -3.99
C VAL A 54 -11.40 -0.60 -2.53
N ARG A 55 -12.44 -0.69 -1.71
CA ARG A 55 -12.31 -0.56 -0.26
C ARG A 55 -11.78 -1.86 0.32
N LEU A 56 -10.64 -1.80 0.98
CA LEU A 56 -10.01 -2.97 1.64
C LEU A 56 -10.44 -3.13 3.10
N GLY A 57 -10.98 -2.06 3.70
CA GLY A 57 -11.45 -2.02 5.09
C GLY A 57 -10.61 -1.11 5.98
N ASN A 58 -10.99 -1.03 7.25
CA ASN A 58 -10.41 -0.09 8.21
C ASN A 58 -8.93 -0.40 8.52
N THR A 59 -8.10 0.64 8.51
CA THR A 59 -6.66 0.59 8.78
C THR A 59 -6.30 -0.02 10.12
N VAL A 60 -7.02 0.30 11.20
CA VAL A 60 -6.78 -0.26 12.54
C VAL A 60 -7.15 -1.74 12.59
N THR A 61 -8.25 -2.12 11.93
CA THR A 61 -8.64 -3.53 11.81
C THR A 61 -7.59 -4.33 11.05
N ILE A 62 -7.10 -3.81 9.93
CA ILE A 62 -6.09 -4.51 9.12
C ILE A 62 -4.75 -4.56 9.87
N LYS A 63 -4.36 -3.52 10.61
CA LYS A 63 -3.17 -3.56 11.46
C LYS A 63 -3.25 -4.66 12.52
N ASN A 64 -4.38 -4.77 13.22
CA ASN A 64 -4.52 -5.66 14.37
C ASN A 64 -4.94 -7.08 13.97
N SER A 65 -5.54 -7.25 12.79
CA SER A 65 -6.02 -8.53 12.25
C SER A 65 -5.83 -8.56 10.72
N PRO A 66 -4.57 -8.59 10.26
CA PRO A 66 -4.21 -8.48 8.84
C PRO A 66 -4.64 -9.66 7.96
N ASN A 67 -4.87 -10.85 8.52
CA ASN A 67 -5.36 -12.00 7.78
C ASN A 67 -6.86 -11.90 7.51
N ARG A 68 -7.22 -11.45 6.32
CA ARG A 68 -8.62 -11.25 5.89
C ARG A 68 -9.08 -12.27 4.84
N GLY A 69 -8.16 -13.00 4.21
CA GLY A 69 -8.50 -13.86 3.08
C GLY A 69 -8.92 -13.03 1.87
N VAL A 70 -9.91 -13.51 1.11
CA VAL A 70 -10.48 -12.78 -0.03
C VAL A 70 -11.43 -11.69 0.49
N VAL A 71 -11.19 -10.43 0.13
CA VAL A 71 -11.99 -9.27 0.55
C VAL A 71 -12.87 -8.71 -0.56
N ALA A 72 -12.55 -9.00 -1.82
CA ALA A 72 -13.35 -8.66 -2.99
C ALA A 72 -12.98 -9.58 -4.16
N ASN A 73 -13.88 -9.74 -5.13
CA ASN A 73 -13.56 -10.26 -6.46
C ASN A 73 -13.94 -9.19 -7.49
N ILE A 74 -12.94 -8.66 -8.19
CA ILE A 74 -13.07 -7.51 -9.10
C ILE A 74 -12.82 -7.89 -10.57
N ALA A 75 -12.89 -9.17 -10.91
CA ALA A 75 -12.61 -9.65 -12.28
C ALA A 75 -13.50 -8.99 -13.32
N ALA A 76 -14.80 -8.88 -13.03
CA ALA A 76 -15.76 -8.26 -13.94
C ALA A 76 -15.44 -6.78 -14.19
N ASP A 77 -15.05 -6.04 -13.15
CA ASP A 77 -14.70 -4.62 -13.28
C ASP A 77 -13.40 -4.46 -14.08
N LEU A 78 -12.41 -5.31 -13.82
CA LEU A 78 -11.11 -5.31 -14.51
C LEU A 78 -11.27 -5.63 -15.99
N THR A 79 -12.02 -6.68 -16.32
CA THR A 79 -12.32 -7.05 -17.71
C THR A 79 -13.08 -5.93 -18.43
N ALA A 80 -14.09 -5.34 -17.79
CA ALA A 80 -14.89 -4.28 -18.40
C ALA A 80 -14.08 -2.98 -18.64
N THR A 81 -13.12 -2.69 -17.75
CA THR A 81 -12.33 -1.45 -17.79
C THR A 81 -11.08 -1.58 -18.65
N TYR A 82 -10.33 -2.68 -18.50
CA TYR A 82 -8.99 -2.85 -19.06
C TYR A 82 -8.90 -3.94 -20.14
N GLY A 83 -9.98 -4.67 -20.43
CA GLY A 83 -10.02 -5.77 -21.40
C GLY A 83 -9.73 -7.14 -20.79
N ASP A 84 -10.05 -8.22 -21.50
CA ASP A 84 -9.88 -9.61 -21.02
C ASP A 84 -8.42 -9.98 -20.69
N ASP A 85 -7.46 -9.27 -21.28
CA ASP A 85 -6.02 -9.45 -21.10
C ASP A 85 -5.44 -8.66 -19.92
N TRP A 86 -6.27 -7.98 -19.12
CA TRP A 86 -5.88 -7.07 -18.04
C TRP A 86 -4.77 -7.64 -17.12
N PHE A 87 -4.81 -8.93 -16.78
CA PHE A 87 -3.84 -9.53 -15.86
C PHE A 87 -2.44 -9.68 -16.47
N SER A 88 -2.36 -9.79 -17.80
CA SER A 88 -1.10 -9.91 -18.54
C SER A 88 -0.47 -8.57 -18.92
N ARG A 89 -1.19 -7.46 -18.69
CA ARG A 89 -0.77 -6.13 -19.11
C ARG A 89 0.21 -5.49 -18.12
N GLU A 90 1.43 -5.21 -18.56
CA GLU A 90 2.43 -4.51 -17.75
C GLU A 90 2.16 -3.00 -17.60
N ASP A 91 1.27 -2.45 -18.42
CA ASP A 91 0.90 -1.03 -18.38
C ASP A 91 -0.28 -0.73 -17.44
N VAL A 92 -0.85 -1.76 -16.79
CA VAL A 92 -1.83 -1.63 -15.71
C VAL A 92 -1.09 -1.69 -14.38
N PHE A 93 -1.35 -0.70 -13.52
CA PHE A 93 -0.68 -0.51 -12.25
C PHE A 93 -1.69 -0.49 -11.11
N PHE A 94 -1.26 -0.94 -9.94
CA PHE A 94 -2.05 -0.90 -8.72
C PHE A 94 -1.20 -0.54 -7.51
N GLY A 95 -1.85 0.02 -6.49
CA GLY A 95 -1.25 0.28 -5.20
C GLY A 95 -2.30 0.52 -4.13
N VAL A 96 -1.86 0.55 -2.88
CA VAL A 96 -2.71 0.71 -1.71
C VAL A 96 -2.26 1.91 -0.90
N PHE A 97 -3.22 2.71 -0.47
CA PHE A 97 -2.97 3.83 0.42
C PHE A 97 -4.08 3.97 1.45
N GLY A 98 -3.73 4.42 2.65
CA GLY A 98 -4.70 4.93 3.61
C GLY A 98 -4.09 5.74 4.73
N ASN A 99 -4.98 6.38 5.49
CA ASN A 99 -4.67 7.16 6.69
C ASN A 99 -5.66 6.71 7.79
N ARG A 100 -5.21 6.76 9.04
CA ARG A 100 -6.03 6.45 10.21
C ARG A 100 -7.26 7.34 10.42
N SER A 101 -7.26 8.63 10.07
CA SER A 101 -8.27 9.56 10.64
C SER A 101 -9.04 10.37 9.62
N GLY A 102 -8.67 10.28 8.34
CA GLY A 102 -9.25 11.10 7.26
C GLY A 102 -9.27 12.63 7.51
N VAL A 103 -8.69 13.15 8.59
CA VAL A 103 -8.67 14.59 8.88
C VAL A 103 -7.38 15.21 8.36
N SER A 104 -7.49 16.46 7.89
CA SER A 104 -6.34 17.28 7.51
C SER A 104 -5.30 17.31 8.64
N PRO A 105 -4.00 17.14 8.34
CA PRO A 105 -2.98 16.95 9.35
C PRO A 105 -2.70 18.26 10.10
N GLY A 106 -2.91 18.26 11.42
CA GLY A 106 -2.60 19.47 12.18
C GLY A 106 -2.94 19.43 13.67
N THR A 107 -2.58 18.37 14.41
CA THR A 107 -2.15 18.36 15.84
C THR A 107 -2.39 17.04 16.56
N ASP A 108 -3.21 16.13 16.03
CA ASP A 108 -3.61 14.91 16.76
C ASP A 108 -2.42 13.97 17.05
N PRO A 109 -1.93 13.90 18.31
CA PRO A 109 -0.86 12.98 18.70
C PRO A 109 -1.35 11.52 18.76
N GLY A 110 -2.65 11.27 18.53
CA GLY A 110 -3.33 10.04 18.89
C GLY A 110 -3.73 10.07 20.36
N THR A 111 -4.93 9.60 20.68
CA THR A 111 -5.27 9.28 22.08
C THR A 111 -4.57 7.98 22.51
N ALA A 112 -4.47 7.67 23.79
CA ALA A 112 -3.98 6.37 24.24
C ALA A 112 -4.80 5.23 23.57
N GLY A 113 -4.13 4.29 22.91
CA GLY A 113 -4.78 3.19 22.15
C GLY A 113 -5.17 3.54 20.71
N GLN A 114 -4.77 4.72 20.22
CA GLN A 114 -5.09 5.24 18.90
C GLN A 114 -3.77 5.63 18.18
N GLU A 115 -3.60 5.32 16.89
CA GLU A 115 -2.37 5.72 16.18
C GLU A 115 -2.25 7.25 16.08
N PRO A 116 -1.06 7.85 15.96
CA PRO A 116 -0.98 9.28 15.68
C PRO A 116 -1.78 9.67 14.42
N GLY A 117 -2.40 10.85 14.38
CA GLY A 117 -3.23 11.31 13.23
C GLY A 117 -2.46 11.49 11.92
N ARG A 118 -1.13 11.29 11.93
CA ARG A 118 -0.20 11.32 10.79
C ARG A 118 0.24 9.93 10.34
N THR A 119 -0.47 8.88 10.79
CA THR A 119 -0.15 7.50 10.41
C THR A 119 -0.61 7.24 8.99
N VAL A 120 0.36 6.91 8.13
CA VAL A 120 0.11 6.56 6.73
C VAL A 120 0.35 5.07 6.56
N TYR A 121 -0.54 4.44 5.80
CA TYR A 121 -0.36 3.09 5.29
C TYR A 121 -0.14 3.20 3.80
N LEU A 122 0.93 2.62 3.29
CA LEU A 122 1.21 2.65 1.87
C LEU A 122 1.83 1.35 1.39
N SER A 123 1.60 1.05 0.12
CA SER A 123 2.14 -0.13 -0.55
C SER A 123 3.60 0.03 -0.98
N SER A 124 4.31 -1.08 -0.94
CA SER A 124 5.59 -1.28 -1.61
C SER A 124 5.44 -2.43 -2.62
N PRO A 125 5.89 -2.27 -3.88
CA PRO A 125 5.88 -3.36 -4.84
C PRO A 125 6.74 -4.52 -4.38
N THR A 126 6.28 -5.75 -4.63
CA THR A 126 7.03 -6.96 -4.33
C THR A 126 6.60 -8.09 -5.28
N THR A 127 7.46 -9.09 -5.46
CA THR A 127 7.14 -10.35 -6.14
C THR A 127 6.90 -11.50 -5.15
N THR A 128 7.23 -11.28 -3.87
CA THR A 128 7.06 -12.26 -2.79
C THR A 128 6.35 -11.57 -1.63
N ALA A 129 5.36 -12.23 -1.02
CA ALA A 129 4.64 -11.65 0.11
C ALA A 129 5.60 -11.38 1.29
N GLY A 130 5.58 -10.15 1.83
CA GLY A 130 6.54 -9.70 2.84
C GLY A 130 7.95 -9.46 2.30
N GLY A 131 8.13 -9.50 0.97
CA GLY A 131 9.40 -9.37 0.28
C GLY A 131 9.94 -7.95 0.17
N SER A 132 9.09 -6.93 0.29
CA SER A 132 9.54 -5.54 0.16
C SER A 132 10.37 -5.12 1.36
N LEU A 133 11.48 -4.40 1.14
CA LEU A 133 12.21 -3.78 2.25
C LEU A 133 11.35 -2.71 2.94
N LEU A 134 11.52 -2.60 4.26
CA LEU A 134 10.89 -1.53 5.03
C LEU A 134 11.43 -0.19 4.55
N ARG A 135 10.53 0.74 4.27
CA ARG A 135 10.89 2.07 3.79
C ARG A 135 11.56 2.88 4.90
N ALA A 136 12.52 3.69 4.50
CA ALA A 136 13.10 4.72 5.35
C ALA A 136 11.98 5.60 5.94
N GLN A 137 12.22 6.08 7.16
CA GLN A 137 11.26 6.93 7.86
C GLN A 137 11.07 8.25 7.10
N PHE A 138 9.82 8.62 6.85
CA PHE A 138 9.49 9.91 6.27
C PHE A 138 9.34 10.98 7.35
N GLY A 139 9.86 12.17 7.08
CA GLY A 139 9.67 13.33 7.94
C GLY A 139 8.21 13.77 8.04
N THR A 140 7.89 14.48 9.12
CA THR A 140 6.53 14.98 9.43
C THR A 140 5.86 15.70 8.26
N ASN A 141 6.60 16.52 7.50
CA ASN A 141 6.07 17.28 6.37
C ASN A 141 5.63 16.39 5.21
N THR A 142 6.40 15.34 4.91
CA THR A 142 6.07 14.40 3.83
C THR A 142 4.81 13.59 4.16
N LEU A 143 4.74 13.06 5.39
CA LEU A 143 3.54 12.35 5.86
C LEU A 143 2.31 13.27 5.88
N SER A 144 2.49 14.54 6.29
CA SER A 144 1.45 15.58 6.20
C SER A 144 0.90 15.72 4.79
N ARG A 145 1.78 15.90 3.80
CA ARG A 145 1.36 16.07 2.40
C ARG A 145 0.59 14.85 1.89
N GLY A 146 1.04 13.65 2.23
CA GLY A 146 0.32 12.42 1.90
C GLY A 146 -1.06 12.34 2.52
N CYS A 147 -1.19 12.71 3.80
CA CYS A 147 -2.49 12.77 4.48
C CYS A 147 -3.44 13.76 3.80
N SER A 148 -2.97 14.96 3.46
CA SER A 148 -3.76 15.97 2.74
C SER A 148 -4.19 15.48 1.34
N ASN A 149 -3.28 14.84 0.61
CA ASN A 149 -3.60 14.26 -0.71
C ASN A 149 -4.68 13.19 -0.61
N TYR A 150 -4.57 12.32 0.39
CA TYR A 150 -5.56 11.29 0.64
C TYR A 150 -6.90 11.84 1.10
N GLY A 151 -6.91 12.87 1.95
CA GLY A 151 -8.13 13.58 2.35
C GLY A 151 -8.88 14.12 1.13
N GLY A 152 -8.17 14.77 0.19
CA GLY A 152 -8.77 15.24 -1.06
C GLY A 152 -9.31 14.11 -1.94
N MET A 153 -8.57 12.99 -2.06
CA MET A 153 -9.02 11.81 -2.80
C MET A 153 -10.28 11.20 -2.16
N ARG A 154 -10.29 11.06 -0.83
CA ARG A 154 -11.45 10.59 -0.09
C ARG A 154 -12.65 11.48 -0.36
N ASP A 155 -12.50 12.79 -0.22
CA ASP A 155 -13.61 13.74 -0.35
C ASP A 155 -14.26 13.65 -1.73
N VAL A 156 -13.51 13.34 -2.80
CA VAL A 156 -14.08 13.09 -4.13
C VAL A 156 -14.65 11.68 -4.29
N LEU A 157 -14.05 10.65 -3.68
CA LEU A 157 -14.60 9.28 -3.70
C LEU A 157 -15.92 9.16 -2.92
N THR A 158 -16.08 9.95 -1.86
CA THR A 158 -17.27 9.93 -0.98
C THR A 158 -18.29 11.02 -1.32
N ARG A 159 -18.04 11.85 -2.35
CA ARG A 159 -18.73 13.13 -2.50
C ARG A 159 -20.23 12.96 -2.77
N SER A 160 -21.02 13.02 -1.71
CA SER A 160 -22.43 13.38 -1.71
C SER A 160 -22.55 14.81 -1.19
N THR A 161 -22.12 15.81 -1.98
CA THR A 161 -22.36 17.22 -1.63
C THR A 161 -23.49 17.79 -2.48
N SER A 162 -24.39 18.52 -1.82
CA SER A 162 -25.66 19.08 -2.30
C SER A 162 -25.59 20.05 -3.50
N SER A 163 -24.43 20.20 -4.15
CA SER A 163 -24.22 21.13 -5.27
C SER A 163 -23.49 20.54 -6.48
N ASN A 164 -23.20 19.23 -6.52
CA ASN A 164 -22.59 18.59 -7.70
C ASN A 164 -23.00 17.11 -7.86
N THR A 165 -23.20 16.70 -9.12
CA THR A 165 -23.89 15.46 -9.55
C THR A 165 -22.97 14.24 -9.78
N GLU A 166 -21.66 14.36 -9.53
CA GLU A 166 -20.71 13.24 -9.69
C GLU A 166 -20.79 12.31 -8.48
N VAL A 167 -21.73 11.35 -8.52
CA VAL A 167 -21.78 10.23 -7.56
C VAL A 167 -21.09 9.03 -8.19
N LEU A 168 -20.06 8.53 -7.52
CA LEU A 168 -19.43 7.26 -7.88
C LEU A 168 -20.29 6.12 -7.34
N GLU A 169 -20.82 5.32 -8.26
CA GLU A 169 -21.64 4.18 -7.92
C GLU A 169 -20.78 2.96 -7.60
N ALA A 170 -21.23 2.17 -6.63
CA ALA A 170 -20.62 0.89 -6.35
C ALA A 170 -20.99 -0.11 -7.45
N THR A 171 -20.01 -0.88 -7.92
CA THR A 171 -20.25 -2.02 -8.80
C THR A 171 -20.67 -3.24 -7.97
N ALA A 172 -21.02 -4.34 -8.63
CA ALA A 172 -21.45 -5.57 -7.95
C ALA A 172 -20.36 -6.18 -7.05
N SER A 173 -19.09 -5.88 -7.31
CA SER A 173 -17.95 -6.30 -6.47
C SER A 173 -17.75 -5.44 -5.22
N GLY A 174 -18.49 -4.33 -5.10
CA GLY A 174 -18.25 -3.30 -4.11
C GLY A 174 -17.09 -2.35 -4.44
N ALA A 175 -16.50 -2.46 -5.64
CA ALA A 175 -15.58 -1.47 -6.19
C ALA A 175 -16.33 -0.25 -6.74
N THR A 176 -15.60 0.73 -7.24
CA THR A 176 -16.16 1.80 -8.09
C THR A 176 -15.22 2.13 -9.25
N VAL A 177 -15.80 2.54 -10.38
CA VAL A 177 -15.07 2.93 -11.59
C VAL A 177 -15.18 4.44 -11.78
N MET A 178 -14.04 5.10 -11.78
CA MET A 178 -13.95 6.54 -12.05
C MET A 178 -13.49 6.75 -13.49
N ASP A 179 -14.40 7.25 -14.31
CA ASP A 179 -14.12 7.66 -15.70
C ASP A 179 -13.80 9.16 -15.80
N GLN A 180 -12.75 9.52 -16.54
CA GLN A 180 -12.30 10.91 -16.73
C GLN A 180 -13.33 11.81 -17.40
N ALA A 181 -14.08 11.31 -18.38
CA ALA A 181 -15.06 12.09 -19.13
C ALA A 181 -16.34 12.30 -18.32
N ILE A 182 -16.71 11.32 -17.51
CA ILE A 182 -17.92 11.34 -16.68
C ILE A 182 -17.66 12.06 -15.35
N HIS A 183 -16.45 11.94 -14.79
CA HIS A 183 -16.07 12.48 -13.47
C HIS A 183 -14.84 13.41 -13.53
N PRO A 184 -14.84 14.48 -14.35
CA PRO A 184 -13.67 15.33 -14.55
C PRO A 184 -13.16 16.00 -13.26
N VAL A 185 -14.06 16.34 -12.32
CA VAL A 185 -13.65 16.95 -11.05
C VAL A 185 -12.98 15.90 -10.15
N SER A 186 -13.60 14.73 -10.04
CA SER A 186 -13.07 13.63 -9.23
C SER A 186 -11.73 13.14 -9.80
N TRP A 187 -11.63 13.01 -11.12
CA TRP A 187 -10.40 12.64 -11.83
C TRP A 187 -9.22 13.54 -11.51
N ASN A 188 -9.41 14.86 -11.57
CA ASN A 188 -8.34 15.83 -11.29
C ASN A 188 -7.88 15.84 -9.82
N ASN A 189 -8.62 15.15 -8.95
CA ASN A 189 -8.29 15.01 -7.53
C ASN A 189 -7.95 13.56 -7.14
N SER A 190 -7.91 12.63 -8.11
CA SER A 190 -7.74 11.19 -7.86
C SER A 190 -6.32 10.69 -8.10
N TRP A 191 -6.19 9.37 -8.02
CA TRP A 191 -4.98 8.58 -8.16
C TRP A 191 -4.22 8.82 -9.48
N THR A 192 -4.87 9.10 -10.62
CA THR A 192 -4.20 9.24 -11.95
C THR A 192 -3.45 10.55 -12.13
N VAL A 193 -4.02 11.67 -11.67
CA VAL A 193 -3.33 12.97 -11.66
C VAL A 193 -2.32 13.05 -10.50
N ARG A 194 -2.40 12.09 -9.55
CA ARG A 194 -1.52 11.97 -8.38
C ARG A 194 -0.55 10.78 -8.46
N ASN A 195 -0.49 10.06 -9.59
CA ASN A 195 0.28 8.84 -9.85
C ASN A 195 1.80 9.08 -9.99
N PRO A 196 2.79 8.22 -9.63
CA PRO A 196 4.20 8.60 -9.56
C PRO A 196 4.89 8.67 -10.95
N VAL A 197 4.37 9.49 -11.84
CA VAL A 197 5.13 10.17 -12.89
C VAL A 197 5.64 11.49 -12.33
N SER A 198 6.75 12.00 -12.86
CA SER A 198 7.30 13.28 -12.39
C SER A 198 6.25 14.39 -12.46
N GLY A 199 6.00 15.06 -11.32
CA GLY A 199 5.02 16.14 -11.20
C GLY A 199 3.71 15.77 -10.49
N ALA A 200 3.55 14.55 -10.01
CA ALA A 200 2.31 14.09 -9.42
C ALA A 200 2.33 14.00 -7.88
N SER A 201 1.15 14.07 -7.27
CA SER A 201 1.07 14.31 -5.81
C SER A 201 1.57 13.17 -4.90
N PHE A 202 1.50 11.89 -5.31
CA PHE A 202 2.06 10.77 -4.54
C PHE A 202 3.50 10.39 -4.91
N GLU A 203 4.12 11.10 -5.86
CA GLU A 203 5.57 10.99 -6.12
C GLU A 203 6.39 11.16 -4.83
N ILE A 204 5.87 11.92 -3.86
CA ILE A 204 6.46 12.11 -2.53
C ILE A 204 6.82 10.82 -1.78
N PHE A 205 6.22 9.67 -2.12
CA PHE A 205 6.49 8.39 -1.47
C PHE A 205 7.38 7.44 -2.28
N ASN A 206 7.72 7.78 -3.53
CA ASN A 206 8.55 7.00 -4.46
C ASN A 206 8.11 5.52 -4.63
N ALA A 207 7.69 5.14 -5.85
CA ALA A 207 7.42 3.74 -6.21
C ALA A 207 6.46 2.99 -5.27
N MET A 208 5.24 3.49 -5.11
CA MET A 208 4.19 2.83 -4.29
C MET A 208 3.31 1.84 -5.05
N GLN A 209 3.65 1.54 -6.30
CA GLN A 209 2.82 0.72 -7.19
C GLN A 209 3.59 -0.47 -7.74
N ASN A 210 2.84 -1.53 -8.01
CA ASN A 210 3.31 -2.64 -8.83
C ASN A 210 2.47 -2.70 -10.11
N SER A 211 2.98 -3.40 -11.12
CA SER A 211 2.29 -3.65 -12.37
C SER A 211 1.71 -5.06 -12.41
N PHE A 212 0.69 -5.25 -13.24
CA PHE A 212 0.26 -6.57 -13.69
C PHE A 212 1.29 -7.15 -14.69
N GLY A 213 0.96 -8.27 -15.33
CA GLY A 213 1.83 -8.94 -16.31
C GLY A 213 2.81 -9.95 -15.71
N LYS A 214 2.66 -10.33 -14.44
CA LYS A 214 3.63 -11.16 -13.72
C LYS A 214 2.96 -12.32 -12.99
N GLY A 215 3.50 -13.53 -13.17
CA GLY A 215 3.13 -14.71 -12.39
C GLY A 215 1.64 -15.09 -12.48
N THR A 216 1.08 -15.60 -11.37
CA THR A 216 -0.34 -15.97 -11.23
C THR A 216 -1.09 -15.08 -10.23
N GLU A 217 -0.34 -14.28 -9.47
CA GLU A 217 -0.80 -13.29 -8.51
C GLU A 217 0.20 -12.14 -8.49
N VAL A 218 -0.30 -10.92 -8.39
CA VAL A 218 0.53 -9.72 -8.23
C VAL A 218 0.38 -9.15 -6.83
N LEU A 219 1.48 -8.68 -6.26
CA LEU A 219 1.58 -8.40 -4.83
C LEU A 219 2.06 -6.97 -4.56
N VAL A 220 1.54 -6.40 -3.47
CA VAL A 220 2.13 -5.26 -2.77
C VAL A 220 2.12 -5.50 -1.27
N ASP A 221 3.17 -5.07 -0.58
CA ASP A 221 3.21 -5.09 0.88
C ASP A 221 2.77 -3.76 1.45
N ILE A 222 1.89 -3.80 2.45
CA ILE A 222 1.42 -2.65 3.20
C ILE A 222 2.40 -2.38 4.34
N GLN A 223 2.94 -1.17 4.34
CA GLN A 223 3.79 -0.67 5.39
C GLN A 223 3.10 0.47 6.12
N ARG A 224 3.22 0.49 7.44
CA ARG A 224 2.75 1.55 8.31
C ARG A 224 3.90 2.49 8.64
N MET A 225 3.64 3.79 8.52
CA MET A 225 4.60 4.85 8.80
C MET A 225 4.06 5.84 9.81
N THR A 226 4.92 6.28 10.72
CA THR A 226 4.64 7.37 11.64
C THR A 226 5.80 8.38 11.65
N PRO A 227 5.56 9.64 12.08
CA PRO A 227 6.62 10.64 12.13
C PRO A 227 7.74 10.34 13.13
N SER A 228 7.50 9.44 14.10
CA SER A 228 8.35 9.23 15.28
C SER A 228 8.86 7.79 15.43
N ALA A 229 8.62 6.91 14.45
CA ALA A 229 9.11 5.55 14.50
C ALA A 229 9.46 5.03 13.10
N PRO A 230 10.36 4.04 12.99
CA PRO A 230 10.61 3.33 11.75
C PRO A 230 9.34 2.72 11.16
N SER A 231 9.33 2.55 9.84
CA SER A 231 8.24 1.87 9.14
C SER A 231 8.11 0.43 9.63
N THR A 232 6.88 -0.07 9.71
CA THR A 232 6.60 -1.46 10.09
C THR A 232 5.77 -2.14 9.02
N TYR A 233 6.07 -3.40 8.71
CA TYR A 233 5.22 -4.24 7.88
C TYR A 233 3.87 -4.49 8.54
N VAL A 234 2.80 -4.55 7.74
CA VAL A 234 1.43 -4.79 8.21
C VAL A 234 0.86 -6.06 7.59
N ALA A 235 0.83 -6.12 6.26
CA ALA A 235 0.21 -7.20 5.50
C ALA A 235 0.69 -7.16 4.05
N THR A 236 0.39 -8.20 3.29
CA THR A 236 0.46 -8.24 1.83
C THR A 236 -0.95 -8.17 1.26
N VAL A 237 -1.11 -7.37 0.20
CA VAL A 237 -2.29 -7.38 -0.66
C VAL A 237 -1.94 -8.08 -1.96
N GLY A 238 -2.70 -9.10 -2.31
CA GLY A 238 -2.56 -9.85 -3.56
C GLY A 238 -3.78 -9.69 -4.46
N ILE A 239 -3.55 -9.63 -5.77
CA ILE A 239 -4.58 -9.69 -6.80
C ILE A 239 -4.26 -10.89 -7.69
N ALA A 240 -5.11 -11.90 -7.66
CA ALA A 240 -4.95 -13.10 -8.47
C ALA A 240 -5.56 -12.92 -9.87
N ALA A 241 -5.16 -13.77 -10.83
CA ALA A 241 -5.64 -13.71 -12.22
C ALA A 241 -7.18 -13.90 -12.36
N ASN A 242 -7.84 -14.47 -11.36
CA ASN A 242 -9.30 -14.60 -11.30
C ASN A 242 -10.00 -13.37 -10.67
N GLY A 243 -9.25 -12.28 -10.42
CA GLY A 243 -9.73 -11.03 -9.83
C GLY A 243 -9.94 -11.05 -8.33
N ASP A 244 -9.59 -12.13 -7.62
CA ASP A 244 -9.64 -12.15 -6.15
C ASP A 244 -8.62 -11.17 -5.57
N VAL A 245 -9.10 -10.24 -4.73
CA VAL A 245 -8.28 -9.36 -3.91
C VAL A 245 -8.17 -9.96 -2.53
N ARG A 246 -6.94 -10.18 -2.07
CA ARG A 246 -6.66 -10.83 -0.78
C ARG A 246 -5.81 -9.95 0.12
N ILE A 247 -6.03 -10.06 1.43
CA ILE A 247 -5.15 -9.46 2.45
C ILE A 247 -4.72 -10.55 3.43
N PHE A 248 -3.41 -10.70 3.59
CA PHE A 248 -2.81 -11.74 4.42
C PHE A 248 -1.45 -11.30 4.96
N THR A 249 -0.97 -11.95 6.02
CA THR A 249 0.38 -11.73 6.55
C THR A 249 1.37 -12.72 5.95
N ALA A 250 2.58 -12.25 5.75
CA ALA A 250 3.76 -13.07 5.47
C ALA A 250 4.89 -12.68 6.42
N SER A 251 5.96 -13.49 6.42
CA SER A 251 7.19 -13.13 7.11
C SER A 251 7.87 -11.98 6.37
N GLN A 252 8.13 -10.89 7.08
CA GLN A 252 8.85 -9.75 6.54
C GLN A 252 10.31 -10.15 6.25
N THR A 253 10.75 -9.91 5.02
CA THR A 253 12.12 -10.14 4.57
C THR A 253 13.03 -9.12 5.25
N SER A 254 14.07 -9.60 5.93
CA SER A 254 15.06 -8.73 6.56
C SER A 254 16.02 -8.14 5.52
N PRO A 255 16.66 -6.99 5.81
CA PRO A 255 17.72 -6.44 4.96
C PRO A 255 18.82 -7.47 4.63
N PHE A 256 19.23 -8.28 5.61
CA PHE A 256 20.17 -9.38 5.41
C PHE A 256 19.68 -10.41 4.39
N GLN A 257 18.42 -10.85 4.50
CA GLN A 257 17.85 -11.81 3.56
C GLN A 257 17.77 -11.25 2.14
N ALA A 258 17.38 -9.98 1.99
CA ALA A 258 17.33 -9.32 0.69
C ALA A 258 18.73 -9.21 0.06
N TRP A 259 19.75 -8.85 0.85
CA TRP A 259 21.14 -8.83 0.40
C TRP A 259 21.63 -10.22 -0.01
N ALA A 260 21.40 -11.25 0.81
CA ALA A 260 21.85 -12.61 0.49
C ALA A 260 21.25 -13.15 -0.82
N LEU A 261 20.05 -12.72 -1.20
CA LEU A 261 19.40 -13.11 -2.45
C LEU A 261 20.02 -12.50 -3.71
N THR A 262 20.88 -11.48 -3.60
CA THR A 262 21.55 -10.87 -4.75
C THR A 262 22.76 -11.67 -5.24
N PHE A 263 23.24 -12.63 -4.44
CA PHE A 263 24.43 -13.43 -4.73
C PHE A 263 24.05 -14.81 -5.28
N PRO A 264 24.32 -15.11 -6.58
CA PRO A 264 24.03 -16.41 -7.16
C PRO A 264 24.84 -17.56 -6.54
N SER A 265 26.00 -17.27 -5.96
CA SER A 265 26.87 -18.23 -5.25
C SER A 265 26.23 -18.80 -3.99
N LEU A 266 25.31 -18.04 -3.38
CA LEU A 266 24.50 -18.47 -2.25
C LEU A 266 23.28 -19.22 -2.78
N ASP A 267 23.51 -20.38 -3.39
CA ASP A 267 22.51 -21.16 -4.11
C ASP A 267 21.62 -22.03 -3.20
N THR A 268 22.14 -22.49 -2.05
CA THR A 268 21.39 -23.29 -1.07
C THR A 268 20.97 -22.49 0.17
N PRO A 269 19.92 -22.92 0.90
CA PRO A 269 19.54 -22.30 2.17
C PRO A 269 20.66 -22.30 3.22
N GLU A 270 21.47 -23.36 3.26
CA GLU A 270 22.58 -23.50 4.23
C GLU A 270 23.67 -22.46 3.98
N LYS A 271 23.98 -22.18 2.72
CA LYS A 271 24.93 -21.12 2.35
C LYS A 271 24.41 -19.72 2.64
N ARG A 272 23.09 -19.51 2.78
CA ARG A 272 22.48 -18.21 3.10
C ARG A 272 22.35 -17.95 4.61
N LEU A 273 22.78 -18.88 5.46
CA LEU A 273 22.68 -18.68 6.90
C LEU A 273 23.57 -17.50 7.34
N PRO A 274 23.10 -16.65 8.28
CA PRO A 274 23.91 -15.54 8.79
C PRO A 274 25.30 -15.94 9.31
N SER A 275 25.42 -17.15 9.85
CA SER A 275 26.66 -17.70 10.41
C SER A 275 27.48 -18.53 9.42
N ALA A 276 27.02 -18.70 8.18
CA ALA A 276 27.78 -19.43 7.17
C ALA A 276 28.91 -18.56 6.61
N ASP A 277 29.96 -19.22 6.13
CA ASP A 277 31.13 -18.66 5.45
C ASP A 277 31.39 -19.54 4.21
N PRO A 278 30.63 -19.34 3.11
CA PRO A 278 30.68 -20.24 1.95
C PRO A 278 31.96 -20.15 1.12
N ASP A 279 32.64 -19.01 1.15
CA ASP A 279 33.89 -18.73 0.43
C ASP A 279 35.15 -18.91 1.29
N ASN A 280 34.98 -19.19 2.59
CA ASN A 280 35.99 -19.62 3.56
C ASN A 280 37.06 -18.57 3.84
N ASP A 281 36.71 -17.28 3.84
CA ASP A 281 37.66 -16.20 4.15
C ASP A 281 37.70 -15.81 5.64
N GLY A 282 36.90 -16.50 6.47
CA GLY A 282 36.81 -16.27 7.90
C GLY A 282 35.77 -15.22 8.28
N LEU A 283 35.05 -14.63 7.33
CA LEU A 283 33.93 -13.73 7.57
C LEU A 283 32.63 -14.48 7.35
N THR A 284 31.73 -14.39 8.33
CA THR A 284 30.38 -14.91 8.14
C THR A 284 29.59 -13.99 7.21
N ASN A 285 28.59 -14.53 6.50
CA ASN A 285 27.65 -13.76 5.70
C ASN A 285 27.09 -12.53 6.44
N LEU A 286 26.79 -12.65 7.74
CA LEU A 286 26.29 -11.52 8.52
C LEU A 286 27.34 -10.41 8.68
N MET A 287 28.60 -10.80 8.87
CA MET A 287 29.71 -9.85 8.96
C MET A 287 29.94 -9.19 7.60
N GLU A 288 29.93 -9.95 6.52
CA GLU A 288 30.04 -9.38 5.17
C GLU A 288 28.89 -8.46 4.81
N PHE A 289 27.65 -8.82 5.16
CA PHE A 289 26.49 -7.95 5.01
C PHE A 289 26.68 -6.60 5.72
N ILE A 290 27.25 -6.61 6.92
CA ILE A 290 27.55 -5.40 7.70
C ILE A 290 28.66 -4.60 7.02
N LEU A 291 29.70 -5.26 6.55
CA LEU A 291 30.92 -4.64 6.03
C LEU A 291 30.88 -4.32 4.52
N ASP A 292 29.74 -4.58 3.87
CA ASP A 292 29.56 -4.45 2.42
C ASP A 292 30.48 -5.38 1.60
N GLY A 293 30.70 -6.60 2.12
CA GLY A 293 31.48 -7.68 1.51
C GLY A 293 30.71 -8.49 0.45
N ASN A 294 31.35 -9.56 -0.04
CA ASN A 294 30.81 -10.43 -1.09
C ASN A 294 31.00 -11.91 -0.72
N PRO A 295 29.95 -12.62 -0.26
CA PRO A 295 30.01 -13.98 0.26
C PRO A 295 30.22 -15.07 -0.80
N GLY A 296 30.54 -14.66 -2.03
CA GLY A 296 30.95 -15.53 -3.11
C GLY A 296 32.41 -15.36 -3.50
N VAL A 297 33.16 -14.48 -2.84
CA VAL A 297 34.53 -14.12 -3.20
C VAL A 297 35.36 -14.02 -1.92
N HIS A 298 36.25 -14.98 -1.76
CA HIS A 298 37.18 -15.04 -0.64
C HIS A 298 38.01 -13.74 -0.52
N ASP A 299 37.65 -12.85 0.41
CA ASP A 299 38.25 -11.53 0.59
C ASP A 299 38.21 -11.04 2.05
N SER A 300 39.22 -11.47 2.81
CA SER A 300 39.38 -11.03 4.19
C SER A 300 39.80 -9.56 4.34
N SER A 301 40.03 -8.81 3.25
CA SER A 301 40.49 -7.41 3.32
C SER A 301 39.38 -6.43 3.74
N VAL A 302 38.12 -6.86 3.67
CA VAL A 302 36.95 -6.08 4.11
C VAL A 302 36.83 -6.02 5.65
N ALA A 303 37.60 -6.86 6.37
CA ALA A 303 37.59 -6.90 7.83
C ALA A 303 38.00 -5.56 8.48
N PRO A 304 37.48 -5.22 9.68
CA PRO A 304 37.85 -3.98 10.36
C PRO A 304 39.35 -3.88 10.67
N VAL A 305 39.93 -2.72 10.37
CA VAL A 305 41.34 -2.44 10.68
C VAL A 305 41.46 -1.85 12.07
N LEU A 306 42.24 -2.50 12.94
CA LEU A 306 42.53 -2.03 14.30
C LEU A 306 43.77 -1.14 14.32
N ASN A 307 43.62 0.06 14.88
CA ASN A 307 44.73 0.87 15.36
C ASN A 307 44.72 0.90 16.90
N ALA A 308 45.77 0.33 17.51
CA ALA A 308 45.98 0.24 18.94
C ALA A 308 47.22 1.00 19.43
N SER A 309 47.76 1.94 18.64
CA SER A 309 49.01 2.63 18.97
C SER A 309 48.86 3.78 19.98
N GLY A 310 47.64 4.07 20.43
CA GLY A 310 47.32 5.15 21.37
C GLY A 310 46.54 4.65 22.59
N GLU A 311 45.90 5.58 23.30
CA GLU A 311 45.08 5.25 24.49
C GLU A 311 43.76 4.54 24.16
N ASN A 312 43.34 4.56 22.89
CA ASN A 312 42.09 3.98 22.42
C ASN A 312 42.34 2.87 21.40
N PHE A 313 41.46 1.86 21.41
CA PHE A 313 41.28 0.96 20.27
C PHE A 313 40.38 1.64 19.23
N VAL A 314 40.93 1.89 18.04
CA VAL A 314 40.19 2.48 16.93
C VAL A 314 40.01 1.43 15.84
N PHE A 315 38.77 1.04 15.59
CA PHE A 315 38.40 0.17 14.48
C PHE A 315 37.88 1.02 13.33
N SER A 316 38.45 0.82 12.14
CA SER A 316 38.03 1.50 10.91
C SER A 316 37.50 0.47 9.92
N PHE A 317 36.29 0.68 9.44
CA PHE A 317 35.62 -0.17 8.45
C PHE A 317 34.50 0.60 7.75
N ASN A 318 34.07 0.09 6.59
CA ASN A 318 32.86 0.55 5.93
C ASN A 318 31.68 -0.23 6.51
N ARG A 319 30.57 0.46 6.81
CA ARG A 319 29.33 -0.19 7.23
C ARG A 319 28.25 0.05 6.18
N ARG A 320 27.57 -1.00 5.78
CA ARG A 320 26.38 -0.92 4.92
C ARG A 320 25.25 -0.22 5.69
N ASP A 321 24.68 0.83 5.11
CA ASP A 321 23.68 1.70 5.76
C ASP A 321 22.43 0.91 6.23
N ASP A 322 21.92 0.03 5.39
CA ASP A 322 20.77 -0.81 5.72
C ASP A 322 21.09 -1.99 6.67
N SER A 323 22.37 -2.22 7.00
CA SER A 323 22.74 -3.13 8.08
C SER A 323 22.43 -2.55 9.46
N GLU A 324 22.31 -1.22 9.58
CA GLU A 324 21.94 -0.55 10.83
C GLU A 324 20.55 -1.00 11.31
N ALA A 325 19.66 -1.27 10.36
CA ALA A 325 18.35 -1.82 10.61
C ALA A 325 18.43 -3.32 10.89
N GLY A 326 18.64 -3.69 12.16
CA GLY A 326 18.53 -5.09 12.62
C GLY A 326 19.84 -5.76 13.00
N THR A 327 20.96 -5.03 13.02
CA THR A 327 22.22 -5.52 13.60
C THR A 327 22.75 -4.58 14.68
N THR A 328 23.36 -5.16 15.71
CA THR A 328 24.08 -4.42 16.75
C THR A 328 25.54 -4.80 16.67
N LEU A 329 26.42 -3.81 16.62
CA LEU A 329 27.86 -4.02 16.71
C LEU A 329 28.27 -3.99 18.17
N VAL A 330 28.89 -5.07 18.63
CA VAL A 330 29.40 -5.19 20.00
C VAL A 330 30.90 -5.40 19.92
N PHE A 331 31.65 -4.50 20.53
CA PHE A 331 33.08 -4.71 20.74
C PHE A 331 33.26 -5.72 21.88
N GLN A 332 33.90 -6.85 21.57
CA GLN A 332 34.27 -7.85 22.56
C GLN A 332 35.77 -7.73 22.85
N HIS A 333 36.13 -7.76 24.14
CA HIS A 333 37.51 -7.75 24.59
C HIS A 333 37.68 -8.75 25.74
N SER A 334 38.88 -9.34 25.85
CA SER A 334 39.28 -10.17 26.99
C SER A 334 40.67 -9.76 27.46
N SER A 335 40.92 -9.85 28.77
CA SER A 335 42.25 -9.64 29.37
C SER A 335 43.13 -10.90 29.33
N ASP A 336 42.58 -12.07 29.03
CA ASP A 336 43.29 -13.35 29.07
C ASP A 336 43.15 -14.22 27.82
N LEU A 337 42.37 -13.77 26.81
CA LEU A 337 42.12 -14.47 25.55
C LEU A 337 41.56 -15.91 25.69
N SER A 338 40.98 -16.29 26.84
CA SER A 338 40.31 -17.58 26.99
C SER A 338 38.86 -17.52 26.47
N VAL A 339 38.67 -17.92 25.22
CA VAL A 339 37.35 -18.25 24.64
C VAL A 339 37.34 -19.72 24.27
#